data_AF-Q47G43-F1
#
_entry.id   AF-Q47G43-F1
#
_cell.length_a   1.000
_cell.length_b   1.000
_cell.length_c   1.000
_cell.angle_alpha   90.00
_cell.angle_beta   90.00
_cell.angle_gamma   90.00
#
_symmetry.space_group_name_H-M   'P 1'
#
loop_
_entity.id
_entity.type
_entity.pdbx_description
1 polymer ?
#
loop_
_entity_poly.entity_id
_entity_poly.type
_entity_poly.pdbx_seq_one_letter_code
_entity_poly.pdbx_strand_id
1 'polypeptide(L)' 'MSVAPIKAFSEKAKADPELGAQLKACQKIKELRALAQAQGFEIEENSLYPPNNPQFTEDQLSERLIKALLRV' A
#
# COMPACT_ATOMS: atom_id res chain seq x y z
N MET A 1 13.66 -4.00 7.64
CA MET A 1 13.40 -5.24 6.85
C MET A 1 12.11 -5.92 7.33
N SER A 2 10.96 -5.25 7.20
CA SER A 2 9.67 -5.89 7.47
C SER A 2 8.65 -5.42 6.44
N VAL A 3 8.50 -6.22 5.39
CA VAL A 3 7.40 -6.13 4.41
C VAL A 3 6.09 -6.73 4.95
N ALA A 4 6.14 -7.36 6.12
CA ALA A 4 5.00 -7.95 6.82
C ALA A 4 3.84 -6.96 7.07
N PRO A 5 4.03 -5.74 7.63
CA PRO A 5 2.93 -4.81 7.84
C PRO A 5 2.30 -4.34 6.53
N ILE A 6 3.09 -4.20 5.46
CA ILE A 6 2.61 -3.76 4.14
C ILE A 6 1.69 -4.83 3.54
N LYS A 7 2.11 -6.10 3.63
CA LYS A 7 1.32 -7.23 3.12
C LYS A 7 0.05 -7.43 3.94
N ALA A 8 0.14 -7.34 5.27
CA ALA A 8 -1.02 -7.42 6.15
C ALA A 8 -2.01 -6.27 5.90
N PHE A 9 -1.52 -5.05 5.65
CA PHE A 9 -2.36 -3.91 5.29
C PHE A 9 -3.03 -4.09 3.91
N SER A 10 -2.29 -4.60 2.92
CA SER A 10 -2.82 -4.97 1.61
C SER A 10 -3.92 -6.04 1.71
N GLU A 11 -3.72 -7.09 2.52
CA GLU A 11 -4.74 -8.10 2.77
C GLU A 11 -5.97 -7.52 3.50
N LYS A 12 -5.75 -6.63 4.48
CA LYS A 12 -6.84 -5.94 5.16
C LYS A 12 -7.61 -5.02 4.21
N ALA A 13 -6.94 -4.30 3.32
CA ALA A 13 -7.57 -3.46 2.29
C ALA A 13 -8.35 -4.25 1.24
N LYS A 14 -8.05 -5.55 1.06
CA LYS A 14 -8.87 -6.48 0.27
C LYS A 14 -10.10 -6.95 1.05
N ALA A 15 -9.94 -7.20 2.35
CA ALA A 15 -11.02 -7.67 3.20
C ALA A 15 -12.04 -6.55 3.52
N ASP A 16 -11.57 -5.31 3.70
CA ASP A 16 -12.38 -4.13 4.00
C ASP A 16 -12.59 -3.26 2.75
N PRO A 17 -13.79 -3.23 2.15
CA PRO A 17 -14.07 -2.44 0.96
C PRO A 17 -13.95 -0.92 1.19
N GLU A 18 -14.26 -0.43 2.38
CA GLU A 18 -14.07 0.99 2.74
C GLU A 18 -12.59 1.38 2.80
N LEU A 19 -11.75 0.47 3.27
CA LEU A 19 -10.31 0.68 3.39
C LEU A 19 -9.64 0.54 2.01
N GLY A 20 -10.09 -0.41 1.20
CA GLY A 20 -9.72 -0.53 -0.21
C GLY A 20 -10.08 0.71 -1.03
N ALA A 21 -11.26 1.31 -0.80
CA ALA A 21 -11.65 2.56 -1.46
C ALA A 21 -10.73 3.73 -1.06
N GLN A 22 -10.39 3.86 0.23
CA GLN A 22 -9.46 4.88 0.71
C GLN A 22 -8.04 4.68 0.18
N LEU A 23 -7.57 3.42 0.14
CA LEU A 23 -6.28 3.06 -0.45
C LEU A 23 -6.23 3.46 -1.93
N LYS A 24 -7.29 3.16 -2.69
CA LYS A 24 -7.42 3.49 -4.11
C LYS A 24 -7.66 4.99 -4.35
N ALA A 25 -8.06 5.75 -3.34
CA ALA A 25 -8.12 7.21 -3.38
C ALA A 25 -6.77 7.87 -3.08
N CYS A 26 -5.83 7.17 -2.42
CA CYS A 26 -4.51 7.71 -2.11
C CYS A 26 -3.70 7.93 -3.39
N GLN A 27 -3.32 9.17 -3.69
CA GLN A 27 -2.52 9.46 -4.89
C GLN A 27 -1.01 9.55 -4.62
N LYS A 28 -0.63 9.65 -3.34
CA LYS A 28 0.76 9.86 -2.91
C LYS A 28 1.17 8.83 -1.87
N ILE A 29 2.44 8.43 -1.87
CA ILE A 29 3.01 7.47 -0.91
C ILE A 29 2.81 7.94 0.54
N LYS A 30 2.92 9.25 0.79
CA LYS A 30 2.64 9.83 2.12
C LYS A 30 1.21 9.61 2.62
N GLU A 31 0.23 9.59 1.71
CA GLU A 31 -1.18 9.34 2.07
C GLU A 31 -1.39 7.86 2.37
N LEU A 32 -0.80 6.98 1.56
CA LEU A 32 -0.79 5.54 1.83
C LEU A 32 -0.14 5.22 3.18
N ARG A 33 1.01 5.85 3.50
CA ARG A 33 1.66 5.70 4.82
C ARG A 33 0.78 6.21 5.95
N ALA A 34 0.15 7.37 5.79
CA ALA A 34 -0.75 7.92 6.79
C ALA A 34 -1.96 7.01 7.02
N LEU A 35 -2.54 6.45 5.95
CA LEU A 35 -3.66 5.51 6.03
C LEU A 35 -3.25 4.22 6.76
N ALA A 36 -2.10 3.67 6.40
CA ALA A 36 -1.57 2.49 7.05
C ALA A 36 -1.28 2.75 8.54
N GLN A 37 -0.66 3.88 8.87
CA GLN A 37 -0.37 4.26 10.25
C GLN A 37 -1.65 4.47 11.07
N ALA A 38 -2.69 5.07 10.49
CA ALA A 38 -4.01 5.20 11.11
C ALA A 38 -4.66 3.85 11.42
N GLN A 39 -4.31 2.82 10.65
CA GLN A 39 -4.77 1.45 10.84
C GLN A 39 -3.83 0.63 11.75
N GLY A 40 -2.78 1.24 12.30
CA GLY A 40 -1.78 0.61 13.16
C GLY A 40 -0.66 -0.12 12.40
N PHE A 41 -0.55 0.09 11.08
CA PHE A 41 0.51 -0.48 10.25
C PHE A 41 1.62 0.54 10.01
N GLU A 42 2.80 0.25 10.54
CA GLU A 42 3.97 1.10 10.34
C GLU A 42 4.68 0.70 9.04
N ILE A 43 4.29 1.36 7.95
CA ILE A 43 4.91 1.16 6.63
C ILE A 43 6.10 2.09 6.48
N GLU A 44 7.27 1.56 6.14
CA GLU A 44 8.45 2.33 5.79
C GLU A 44 8.60 2.49 4.28
N GLU A 45 8.98 3.70 3.83
CA GLU A 45 9.18 3.98 2.39
C GLU A 45 10.21 3.06 1.75
N ASN A 46 11.28 2.72 2.49
CA ASN A 46 12.28 1.78 2.02
C ASN A 46 11.71 0.36 1.84
N SER A 47 10.71 -0.02 2.63
CA SER A 47 10.05 -1.33 2.55
C SER A 47 9.01 -1.41 1.42
N LEU A 48 8.65 -0.28 0.79
CA LEU A 48 7.73 -0.20 -0.35
C LEU A 48 8.39 -0.48 -1.71
N TYR A 49 9.72 -0.48 -1.76
CA TYR A 49 10.51 -0.75 -2.96
C TYR A 49 11.31 -2.07 -2.90
N PRO A 50 10.72 -3.21 -2.52
CA PRO A 50 11.46 -4.47 -2.50
C PRO A 50 11.68 -4.99 -3.93
N PRO A 51 12.86 -5.56 -4.22
CA PRO A 51 13.28 -5.86 -5.59
C PRO A 51 12.60 -7.08 -6.23
N ASN A 52 11.93 -7.95 -5.45
CA ASN A 52 11.52 -9.27 -5.95
C ASN A 52 10.00 -9.50 -6.03
N ASN A 53 9.17 -8.79 -5.25
CA ASN A 53 7.73 -9.07 -5.24
C ASN A 53 6.93 -7.81 -4.91
N PRO A 54 5.86 -7.49 -5.64
CA PRO A 54 4.96 -6.40 -5.27
C PRO A 54 4.13 -6.77 -4.03
N GLN A 55 4.01 -5.83 -3.08
CA GLN A 55 3.24 -5.98 -1.82
C GLN A 55 1.77 -5.66 -2.02
N PHE A 56 1.47 -4.84 -3.02
CA PHE A 56 0.13 -4.45 -3.42
C PHE A 56 -0.14 -4.94 -4.84
N THR A 57 -1.41 -5.21 -5.11
CA THR A 57 -1.88 -5.48 -6.48
C THR A 57 -2.36 -4.19 -7.13
N GLU A 58 -2.26 -4.10 -8.45
CA GLU A 58 -2.67 -2.94 -9.24
C GLU A 58 -4.12 -2.52 -8.95
N ASP A 59 -5.02 -3.49 -8.79
CA ASP A 59 -6.43 -3.21 -8.52
C ASP A 59 -6.69 -2.51 -7.16
N GLN A 60 -5.74 -2.61 -6.22
CA GLN A 60 -5.83 -2.02 -4.88
C GLN A 60 -5.29 -0.59 -4.82
N LEU A 61 -4.45 -0.21 -5.78
CA LEU A 61 -3.78 1.09 -5.80
C LEU A 61 -4.39 1.98 -6.89
N SER A 62 -4.21 3.29 -6.77
CA SER A 62 -4.50 4.21 -7.88
C SER A 62 -3.41 4.12 -8.94
N GLU A 63 -3.73 4.47 -10.19
CA GLU A 63 -2.79 4.50 -11.32
C GLU A 63 -1.46 5.22 -11.01
N ARG A 64 -1.52 6.28 -10.19
CA ARG A 64 -0.32 7.01 -9.73
C ARG A 64 0.55 6.20 -8.79
N LEU A 65 -0.05 5.54 -7.81
CA LEU A 65 0.68 4.70 -6.86
C LEU A 65 1.20 3.43 -7.53
N ILE A 66 0.48 2.88 -8.51
CA ILE A 66 0.94 1.77 -9.34
C ILE A 66 2.25 2.17 -10.05
N LYS A 67 2.25 3.27 -10.80
CA LYS A 67 3.47 3.76 -11.46
C LYS A 67 4.61 4.06 -10.50
N ALA A 68 4.30 4.58 -9.30
CA ALA A 68 5.31 4.92 -8.30
C ALA A 68 5.91 3.68 -7.62
N LEU A 69 5.10 2.66 -7.29
CA LEU A 69 5.46 1.51 -6.47
C LEU A 69 5.78 0.27 -7.31
N LEU A 70 4.89 -0.08 -8.24
CA LEU A 70 5.05 -1.22 -9.13
C LEU A 70 5.96 -0.90 -10.33
N ARG A 71 6.17 0.39 -10.64
CA ARG A 71 6.96 0.86 -11.81
C ARG A 71 6.55 0.21 -13.14
N VAL A 72 5.31 -0.26 -13.22
CA VAL A 72 4.64 -0.72 -14.45
C VAL A 72 3.96 0.44 -15.17
#